data_AF-Q114E0-F1
#
_entry.id   AF-Q114E0-F1
#
_cell.length_a   1.000
_cell.length_b   1.000
_cell.length_c   1.000
_cell.angle_alpha   90.00
_cell.angle_beta   90.00
_cell.angle_gamma   90.00
#
_symmetry.space_group_name_H-M   'P 1'
#
loop_
_entity.id
_entity.type
_entity.pdbx_description
1 polymer ?
#
loop_
_entity_poly.entity_id
_entity_poly.type
_entity_poly.pdbx_seq_one_letter_code
_entity_poly.pdbx_strand_id
1 'polypeptide(L)'
;MLLSKYKINIFTKKILVDRKLSSASIKISNFLLMKKFSLLLFPLLLFVTPSLGVQTKDGTVYFAQPPRLVKAVTTRSETYVWGATYYFTLNLLPDAGVPLKQVTISKTEGPDNIRYNSKKIIAFKGTHRNKGQQLTVEEVGIDKKTNTISVFFNPAVPPGTTFTIGLRPVRTPRYGGVYLFGVTAFPVGEKPYGYFLGYGRLHFYDGSDNYD
;
A
#
# COMPACT_ATOMS: atom_id res chain seq x y z
N MET A 1 19.42 47.80 62.93
CA MET A 1 18.17 47.51 63.65
C MET A 1 17.93 46.00 63.61
N LEU A 2 18.04 45.34 64.78
CA LEU A 2 17.60 43.98 65.20
C LEU A 2 17.69 42.78 64.22
N LEU A 3 18.56 41.77 64.47
CA LEU A 3 18.36 40.52 65.28
C LEU A 3 17.25 39.62 64.70
N SER A 4 17.42 38.32 64.39
CA SER A 4 18.02 37.19 65.14
C SER A 4 17.93 35.92 64.22
N LYS A 5 18.79 34.88 64.24
CA LYS A 5 18.69 33.70 65.13
C LYS A 5 19.70 32.57 64.72
N TYR A 6 20.39 31.99 65.73
CA TYR A 6 20.85 30.59 65.96
C TYR A 6 21.53 29.79 64.79
N LYS A 7 22.84 29.48 64.76
CA LYS A 7 23.76 28.64 65.58
C LYS A 7 23.50 27.12 65.53
N ILE A 8 24.44 26.33 64.99
CA ILE A 8 25.01 25.07 65.54
C ILE A 8 26.39 24.83 64.91
N ASN A 9 27.36 24.51 65.74
CA ASN A 9 28.79 24.32 65.44
C ASN A 9 29.28 23.09 66.26
N ILE A 10 30.06 22.21 65.62
CA ILE A 10 31.19 21.40 66.14
C ILE A 10 30.92 20.27 67.16
N PHE A 11 31.79 19.24 67.06
CA PHE A 11 32.36 18.29 68.07
C PHE A 11 32.11 16.81 67.69
N THR A 12 33.07 15.84 67.68
CA THR A 12 34.43 15.74 68.22
C THR A 12 35.24 14.58 67.56
N LYS A 13 36.52 14.85 67.29
CA LYS A 13 37.80 14.08 67.39
C LYS A 13 37.85 12.56 67.74
N LYS A 14 38.98 11.95 67.30
CA LYS A 14 39.83 10.86 67.90
C LYS A 14 39.62 9.47 67.23
N ILE A 15 40.64 8.72 66.75
CA ILE A 15 41.74 8.05 67.48
C ILE A 15 42.83 7.59 66.48
N LEU A 16 44.09 7.62 66.95
CA LEU A 16 45.34 7.12 66.34
C LEU A 16 45.70 5.77 67.01
N VAL A 17 46.36 4.84 66.31
CA VAL A 17 47.46 3.94 66.76
C VAL A 17 47.61 2.68 65.89
N ASP A 18 48.87 2.44 65.52
CA ASP A 18 49.57 1.36 64.80
C ASP A 18 49.23 -0.10 65.15
N ARG A 19 49.39 -1.02 64.17
CA ARG A 19 50.46 -2.05 64.12
C ARG A 19 50.25 -3.13 63.01
N LYS A 20 51.19 -3.15 62.07
CA LYS A 20 52.05 -4.26 61.57
C LYS A 20 51.49 -5.70 61.33
N LEU A 21 51.98 -6.27 60.20
CA LEU A 21 52.15 -7.70 59.81
C LEU A 21 50.92 -8.31 59.06
N SER A 22 51.00 -9.02 57.92
CA SER A 22 52.07 -9.84 57.34
C SER A 22 51.81 -10.19 55.85
N SER A 23 52.90 -10.27 55.08
CA SER A 23 53.23 -11.24 54.00
C SER A 23 52.47 -11.33 52.66
N ALA A 24 53.25 -11.03 51.61
CA ALA A 24 53.62 -11.92 50.50
C ALA A 24 52.67 -12.15 49.29
N SER A 25 53.17 -11.77 48.10
CA SER A 25 53.40 -12.64 46.92
C SER A 25 52.87 -12.06 45.60
N ILE A 26 53.82 -11.62 44.76
CA ILE A 26 53.99 -11.84 43.32
C ILE A 26 52.76 -12.37 42.55
N LYS A 27 52.40 -11.67 41.46
CA LYS A 27 52.00 -12.34 40.20
C LYS A 27 52.37 -11.50 38.98
N ILE A 28 53.42 -11.95 38.29
CA ILE A 28 53.80 -11.52 36.96
C ILE A 28 53.08 -12.43 35.94
N SER A 29 52.62 -11.78 34.88
CA SER A 29 52.23 -12.27 33.56
C SER A 29 51.11 -13.30 33.45
N ASN A 30 50.09 -12.95 32.66
CA ASN A 30 49.68 -13.78 31.54
C ASN A 30 49.14 -12.92 30.37
N PHE A 31 49.90 -12.98 29.29
CA PHE A 31 49.52 -12.82 27.89
C PHE A 31 48.14 -13.42 27.60
N LEU A 32 47.19 -12.65 27.06
CA LEU A 32 46.03 -13.17 26.33
C LEU A 32 45.39 -12.08 25.45
N LEU A 33 45.88 -12.06 24.22
CA LEU A 33 45.23 -11.74 22.95
C LEU A 33 43.70 -11.48 22.99
N MET A 34 43.27 -10.22 23.04
CA MET A 34 41.87 -9.87 22.70
C MET A 34 41.78 -9.42 21.24
N LYS A 35 41.41 -10.39 20.39
CA LYS A 35 40.96 -10.17 19.00
C LYS A 35 39.76 -9.21 19.01
N LYS A 36 39.84 -8.14 18.22
CA LYS A 36 38.74 -7.21 17.94
C LYS A 36 37.60 -7.97 17.26
N PHE A 37 36.50 -8.23 17.99
CA PHE A 37 35.26 -8.69 17.41
C PHE A 37 34.43 -7.46 17.00
N SER A 38 34.62 -7.01 15.76
CA SER A 38 33.74 -6.03 15.14
C SER A 38 32.42 -6.72 14.79
N LEU A 39 31.38 -6.50 15.59
CA LEU A 39 30.02 -6.89 15.28
C LEU A 39 29.48 -5.93 14.19
N LEU A 40 29.76 -6.26 12.93
CA LEU A 40 29.07 -5.66 11.79
C LEU A 40 27.63 -6.22 11.78
N LEU A 41 26.69 -5.41 12.25
CA LEU A 41 25.26 -5.64 12.10
C LEU A 41 24.92 -5.53 10.61
N PHE A 42 25.05 -6.63 9.87
CA PHE A 42 24.63 -6.70 8.47
C PHE A 42 23.10 -6.61 8.48
N PRO A 43 22.47 -5.57 7.91
CA PRO A 43 21.03 -5.62 7.70
C PRO A 43 20.81 -6.76 6.70
N LEU A 44 20.17 -7.82 7.15
CA LEU A 44 19.67 -8.86 6.26
C LEU A 44 18.64 -8.19 5.35
N LEU A 45 19.08 -7.69 4.20
CA LEU A 45 18.19 -7.40 3.09
C LEU A 45 17.53 -8.74 2.76
N LEU A 46 16.31 -8.93 3.24
CA LEU A 46 15.41 -9.93 2.70
C LEU A 46 15.20 -9.54 1.23
N PHE A 47 16.03 -10.09 0.35
CA PHE A 47 15.70 -10.16 -1.06
C PHE A 47 14.43 -11.01 -1.13
N VAL A 48 13.28 -10.34 -1.24
CA VAL A 48 12.05 -10.99 -1.67
C VAL A 48 12.36 -11.51 -3.06
N THR A 49 12.70 -12.78 -3.19
CA THR A 49 12.78 -13.43 -4.49
C THR A 49 11.40 -13.28 -5.10
N PRO A 50 11.23 -12.61 -6.25
CA PRO A 50 9.94 -12.59 -6.91
C PRO A 50 9.52 -14.06 -7.10
N SER A 51 8.41 -14.41 -6.46
CA SER A 51 7.69 -15.63 -6.74
C SER A 51 7.47 -15.69 -8.26
N LEU A 52 7.70 -16.86 -8.87
CA LEU A 52 7.83 -16.99 -10.32
C LEU A 52 6.51 -16.63 -11.03
N GLY A 53 6.36 -15.38 -11.47
CA GLY A 53 5.50 -15.08 -12.61
C GLY A 53 5.98 -15.89 -13.80
N VAL A 54 5.07 -16.27 -14.68
CA VAL A 54 5.43 -17.08 -15.84
C VAL A 54 5.99 -16.14 -16.90
N GLN A 55 7.28 -16.24 -17.19
CA GLN A 55 7.89 -15.56 -18.32
C GLN A 55 8.15 -16.56 -19.44
N THR A 56 7.65 -16.23 -20.62
CA THR A 56 7.84 -17.01 -21.84
C THR A 56 9.18 -16.71 -22.50
N LYS A 57 9.60 -17.56 -23.46
CA LYS A 57 10.88 -17.39 -24.17
C LYS A 57 10.97 -16.08 -24.96
N ASP A 58 9.85 -15.55 -25.42
CA ASP A 58 9.74 -14.27 -26.12
C ASP A 58 9.69 -13.04 -25.19
N GLY A 59 9.77 -13.28 -23.87
CA GLY A 59 9.83 -12.26 -22.83
C GLY A 59 8.47 -11.82 -22.29
N THR A 60 7.37 -12.40 -22.79
CA THR A 60 6.01 -12.07 -22.31
C THR A 60 5.82 -12.55 -20.87
N VAL A 61 5.36 -11.65 -20.00
CA VAL A 61 5.17 -11.88 -18.57
C VAL A 61 3.69 -12.08 -18.25
N TYR A 62 3.43 -13.14 -17.50
CA TYR A 62 2.11 -13.61 -17.10
C TYR A 62 2.00 -13.67 -15.57
N PHE A 63 0.79 -13.47 -15.04
CA PHE A 63 0.49 -13.86 -13.67
C PHE A 63 0.47 -15.39 -13.58
N ALA A 64 1.07 -15.96 -12.54
CA ALA A 64 0.94 -17.39 -12.27
C ALA A 64 -0.51 -17.74 -11.90
N GLN A 65 -1.14 -16.89 -11.07
CA GLN A 65 -2.58 -16.89 -10.86
C GLN A 65 -3.17 -15.50 -11.18
N PRO A 66 -4.14 -15.40 -12.11
CA PRO A 66 -4.72 -14.12 -12.47
C PRO A 66 -5.43 -13.43 -11.29
N PRO A 67 -5.42 -12.08 -11.24
CA PRO A 67 -6.23 -11.33 -10.29
C PRO A 67 -7.73 -11.62 -10.46
N ARG A 68 -8.54 -11.19 -9.49
CA ARG A 68 -10.01 -11.27 -9.59
C ARG A 68 -10.63 -9.90 -9.46
N LEU A 69 -11.64 -9.62 -10.28
CA LEU A 69 -12.58 -8.53 -10.02
C LEU A 69 -13.58 -9.00 -8.96
N VAL A 70 -13.49 -8.43 -7.76
CA VAL A 70 -14.33 -8.82 -6.61
C VAL A 70 -15.65 -8.06 -6.61
N LYS A 71 -15.61 -6.76 -6.94
CA LYS A 71 -16.78 -5.90 -6.88
C LYS A 71 -16.67 -4.69 -7.79
N ALA A 72 -17.79 -4.29 -8.37
CA ALA A 72 -18.00 -2.97 -8.95
C ALA A 72 -19.20 -2.31 -8.26
N VAL A 73 -19.09 -1.05 -7.85
CA VAL A 73 -20.19 -0.32 -7.20
C VAL A 73 -20.08 1.17 -7.45
N THR A 74 -21.21 1.87 -7.50
CA THR A 74 -21.25 3.35 -7.52
C THR A 74 -21.79 3.88 -6.18
N THR A 75 -21.31 5.05 -5.76
CA THR A 75 -21.88 5.77 -4.60
C THR A 75 -23.19 6.49 -4.91
N ARG A 76 -23.48 6.68 -6.18
CA ARG A 76 -24.66 7.40 -6.70
C ARG A 76 -25.12 6.68 -7.95
N SER A 77 -26.33 6.15 -7.92
CA SER A 77 -26.95 5.41 -9.03
C SER A 77 -28.03 6.23 -9.74
N GLU A 78 -28.27 7.46 -9.31
CA GLU A 78 -29.18 8.39 -9.98
C GLU A 78 -28.55 8.89 -11.30
N THR A 79 -29.35 9.14 -12.33
CA THR A 79 -28.84 9.71 -13.59
C THR A 79 -28.55 11.20 -13.46
N TYR A 80 -27.55 11.67 -14.23
CA TYR A 80 -27.16 13.07 -14.36
C TYR A 80 -26.74 13.82 -13.07
N VAL A 81 -26.36 13.11 -12.00
CA VAL A 81 -25.93 13.71 -10.72
C VAL A 81 -24.42 13.84 -10.57
N TRP A 82 -24.00 14.87 -9.86
CA TRP A 82 -22.58 15.13 -9.57
C TRP A 82 -22.10 14.31 -8.38
N GLY A 83 -20.77 14.17 -8.28
CA GLY A 83 -20.13 13.71 -7.06
C GLY A 83 -20.11 12.19 -6.83
N ALA A 84 -20.54 11.40 -7.81
CA ALA A 84 -20.41 9.96 -7.80
C ALA A 84 -18.95 9.48 -7.75
N THR A 85 -18.73 8.25 -7.32
CA THR A 85 -17.46 7.53 -7.48
C THR A 85 -17.77 6.07 -7.77
N TYR A 86 -17.13 5.54 -8.81
CA TYR A 86 -17.24 4.14 -9.21
C TYR A 86 -16.05 3.39 -8.65
N TYR A 87 -16.32 2.43 -7.79
CA TYR A 87 -15.30 1.64 -7.12
C TYR A 87 -15.22 0.26 -7.73
N PHE A 88 -14.00 -0.12 -8.10
CA PHE A 88 -13.65 -1.45 -8.60
C PHE A 88 -12.69 -2.08 -7.60
N THR A 89 -13.15 -3.10 -6.88
CA THR A 89 -12.33 -3.85 -5.92
C THR A 89 -11.74 -5.07 -6.63
N LEU A 90 -10.42 -5.17 -6.61
CA LEU A 90 -9.66 -6.28 -7.17
C LEU A 90 -8.94 -7.04 -6.05
N ASN A 91 -8.74 -8.33 -6.26
CA ASN A 91 -7.90 -9.16 -5.41
C ASN A 91 -6.76 -9.74 -6.25
N LEU A 92 -5.52 -9.30 -5.96
CA LEU A 92 -4.32 -9.91 -6.48
C LEU A 92 -3.92 -11.03 -5.52
N LEU A 93 -4.04 -12.28 -5.96
CA LEU A 93 -3.89 -13.45 -5.11
C LEU A 93 -2.44 -13.62 -4.63
N PRO A 94 -2.17 -14.24 -3.46
CA PRO A 94 -0.81 -14.40 -2.92
C PRO A 94 0.15 -15.14 -3.86
N ASP A 95 -0.39 -16.09 -4.62
CA ASP A 95 0.26 -16.93 -5.62
C ASP A 95 0.19 -16.35 -7.05
N ALA A 96 -0.12 -15.05 -7.20
CA ALA A 96 -0.05 -14.36 -8.49
C ALA A 96 1.37 -14.35 -9.11
N GLY A 97 2.40 -14.60 -8.30
CA GLY A 97 3.80 -14.63 -8.69
C GLY A 97 4.40 -13.23 -8.81
N VAL A 98 3.84 -12.41 -9.69
CA VAL A 98 4.35 -11.08 -10.02
C VAL A 98 3.46 -9.95 -9.51
N PRO A 99 4.04 -8.78 -9.18
CA PRO A 99 3.26 -7.58 -8.87
C PRO A 99 2.44 -7.09 -10.06
N LEU A 100 1.33 -6.41 -9.76
CA LEU A 100 0.49 -5.75 -10.75
C LEU A 100 0.98 -4.33 -10.99
N LYS A 101 1.21 -3.96 -12.26
CA LYS A 101 1.67 -2.62 -12.65
C LYS A 101 0.54 -1.72 -13.13
N GLN A 102 -0.44 -2.28 -13.81
CA GLN A 102 -1.50 -1.50 -14.46
C GLN A 102 -2.85 -2.21 -14.39
N VAL A 103 -3.91 -1.41 -14.27
CA VAL A 103 -5.30 -1.84 -14.53
C VAL A 103 -5.91 -0.95 -15.59
N THR A 104 -6.60 -1.54 -16.56
CA THR A 104 -7.49 -0.79 -17.45
C THR A 104 -8.95 -1.09 -17.12
N ILE A 105 -9.79 -0.06 -17.20
CA ILE A 105 -11.23 -0.13 -16.97
C ILE A 105 -11.89 0.56 -18.16
N SER A 106 -12.62 -0.21 -18.97
CA SER A 106 -13.23 0.26 -20.22
C SER A 106 -14.73 0.09 -20.17
N LYS A 107 -15.50 1.15 -20.41
CA LYS A 107 -16.96 1.03 -20.54
C LYS A 107 -17.30 0.37 -21.88
N THR A 108 -17.70 -0.90 -21.84
CA THR A 108 -18.03 -1.71 -23.01
C THR A 108 -19.50 -1.60 -23.41
N GLU A 109 -20.40 -1.39 -22.44
CA GLU A 109 -21.83 -1.22 -22.68
C GLU A 109 -22.41 -0.02 -21.93
N GLY A 110 -23.61 0.40 -22.35
CA GLY A 110 -24.32 1.55 -21.82
C GLY A 110 -24.33 2.73 -22.81
N PRO A 111 -25.46 3.45 -22.94
CA PRO A 111 -25.72 4.37 -24.05
C PRO A 111 -24.94 5.70 -23.98
N ASP A 112 -24.34 6.03 -22.83
CA ASP A 112 -23.66 7.31 -22.62
C ASP A 112 -22.13 7.18 -22.56
N ASN A 113 -21.41 8.23 -22.99
CA ASN A 113 -19.97 8.33 -22.86
C ASN A 113 -19.61 9.09 -21.56
N ILE A 114 -19.02 8.37 -20.60
CA ILE A 114 -18.79 8.90 -19.26
C ILE A 114 -17.49 9.71 -19.25
N ARG A 115 -17.58 10.98 -18.83
CA ARG A 115 -16.40 11.84 -18.64
C ARG A 115 -15.83 11.67 -17.25
N TYR A 116 -14.53 11.38 -17.15
CA TYR A 116 -13.82 11.21 -15.88
C TYR A 116 -12.90 12.39 -15.57
N ASN A 117 -12.68 12.62 -14.27
CA ASN A 117 -11.66 13.56 -13.80
C ASN A 117 -10.40 12.79 -13.41
N SER A 118 -9.36 12.85 -14.25
CA SER A 118 -8.08 12.14 -14.04
C SER A 118 -7.42 12.47 -12.70
N LYS A 119 -7.51 13.73 -12.25
CA LYS A 119 -6.92 14.20 -10.98
C LYS A 119 -7.66 13.68 -9.74
N LYS A 120 -8.81 13.02 -9.92
CA LYS A 120 -9.62 12.47 -8.83
C LYS A 120 -9.77 10.95 -8.90
N ILE A 121 -8.93 10.29 -9.71
CA ILE A 121 -8.79 8.84 -9.69
C ILE A 121 -7.85 8.47 -8.54
N ILE A 122 -8.31 7.56 -7.70
CA ILE A 122 -7.58 7.14 -6.49
C ILE A 122 -7.52 5.62 -6.41
N ALA A 123 -6.57 5.11 -5.62
CA ALA A 123 -6.52 3.71 -5.28
C ALA A 123 -6.07 3.53 -3.82
N PHE A 124 -6.54 2.46 -3.17
CA PHE A 124 -6.21 2.15 -1.78
C PHE A 124 -6.40 0.67 -1.49
N LYS A 125 -5.73 0.14 -0.46
CA LYS A 125 -5.89 -1.23 0.02
C LYS A 125 -7.27 -1.43 0.67
N GLY A 126 -7.83 -2.63 0.54
CA GLY A 126 -9.14 -2.99 1.09
C GLY A 126 -10.29 -2.72 0.13
N THR A 127 -11.48 -2.51 0.69
CA THR A 127 -12.75 -2.38 -0.05
C THR A 127 -13.28 -0.95 0.04
N HIS A 128 -14.24 -0.58 -0.82
CA HIS A 128 -14.85 0.76 -0.75
C HIS A 128 -15.35 1.15 0.66
N ARG A 129 -15.87 0.20 1.43
CA ARG A 129 -16.39 0.43 2.80
C ARG A 129 -15.32 0.33 3.89
N ASN A 130 -14.16 -0.26 3.60
CA ASN A 130 -13.05 -0.38 4.53
C ASN A 130 -11.76 0.06 3.83
N LYS A 131 -11.56 1.39 3.80
CA LYS A 131 -10.44 2.03 3.11
C LYS A 131 -9.19 1.94 3.98
N GLY A 132 -8.21 1.17 3.54
CA GLY A 132 -6.89 1.11 4.14
C GLY A 132 -5.93 2.15 3.55
N GLN A 133 -4.65 1.82 3.60
CA GLN A 133 -3.56 2.64 3.07
C GLN A 133 -3.77 2.99 1.59
N GLN A 134 -3.53 4.26 1.25
CA GLN A 134 -3.54 4.71 -0.14
C GLN A 134 -2.43 4.01 -0.96
N LEU A 135 -2.78 3.62 -2.18
CA LEU A 135 -1.81 3.16 -3.17
C LEU A 135 -1.45 4.34 -4.07
N THR A 136 -0.16 4.50 -4.34
CA THR A 136 0.33 5.55 -5.21
C THR A 136 -0.05 5.25 -6.66
N VAL A 137 -0.88 6.11 -7.24
CA VAL A 137 -1.18 6.13 -8.67
C VAL A 137 -0.14 7.04 -9.32
N GLU A 138 0.72 6.45 -10.13
CA GLU A 138 1.80 7.15 -10.85
C GLU A 138 1.24 7.95 -12.02
N GLU A 139 0.40 7.31 -12.82
CA GLU A 139 -0.15 7.88 -14.04
C GLU A 139 -1.59 7.39 -14.26
N VAL A 140 -2.38 8.26 -14.89
CA VAL A 140 -3.74 7.96 -15.34
C VAL A 140 -3.88 8.35 -16.80
N GLY A 141 -4.08 7.36 -17.67
CA GLY A 141 -4.47 7.54 -19.06
C GLY A 141 -5.98 7.51 -19.22
N ILE A 142 -6.54 8.39 -20.07
CA ILE A 142 -7.98 8.36 -20.44
C ILE A 142 -8.09 8.43 -21.96
N ASP A 143 -8.57 7.35 -22.56
CA ASP A 143 -8.99 7.34 -23.96
C ASP A 143 -10.51 7.59 -24.04
N LYS A 144 -10.87 8.75 -24.57
CA LYS A 144 -12.27 9.17 -24.72
C LYS A 144 -13.01 8.42 -25.83
N LYS A 145 -12.30 7.88 -26.82
CA LYS A 145 -12.88 7.15 -27.95
C LYS A 145 -13.36 5.78 -27.50
N THR A 146 -12.55 5.08 -26.71
CA THR A 146 -12.87 3.76 -26.17
C THR A 146 -13.46 3.78 -24.76
N ASN A 147 -13.58 4.97 -24.15
CA ASN A 147 -13.96 5.18 -22.75
C ASN A 147 -13.16 4.29 -21.78
N THR A 148 -11.85 4.21 -22.05
CA THR A 148 -10.88 3.40 -21.30
C THR A 148 -10.07 4.28 -20.37
N ILE A 149 -9.94 3.84 -19.13
CA ILE A 149 -9.10 4.45 -18.11
C ILE A 149 -7.97 3.47 -17.79
N SER A 150 -6.73 3.91 -17.95
CA SER A 150 -5.52 3.17 -17.58
C SER A 150 -4.97 3.75 -16.29
N VAL A 151 -4.81 2.92 -15.25
CA VAL A 151 -4.27 3.31 -13.94
C VAL A 151 -2.94 2.59 -13.73
N PHE A 152 -1.86 3.35 -13.60
CA PHE A 152 -0.51 2.82 -13.39
C PHE A 152 -0.08 3.01 -11.93
N PHE A 153 0.54 1.97 -11.36
CA PHE A 153 0.96 1.95 -9.96
C PHE A 153 2.48 2.06 -9.82
N ASN A 154 2.94 2.93 -8.93
CA ASN A 154 4.34 2.98 -8.51
C ASN A 154 4.46 3.39 -7.04
N PRO A 155 4.84 2.47 -6.13
CA PRO A 155 5.28 1.10 -6.41
C PRO A 155 4.16 0.22 -6.98
N ALA A 156 4.55 -0.84 -7.71
CA ALA A 156 3.61 -1.84 -8.21
C ALA A 156 2.88 -2.53 -7.05
N VAL A 157 1.65 -3.00 -7.27
CA VAL A 157 0.83 -3.63 -6.23
C VAL A 157 1.33 -5.06 -5.99
N PRO A 158 1.78 -5.42 -4.77
CA PRO A 158 2.36 -6.73 -4.51
C PRO A 158 1.28 -7.83 -4.41
N PRO A 159 1.63 -9.10 -4.72
CA PRO A 159 0.76 -10.25 -4.50
C PRO A 159 0.15 -10.33 -3.10
N GLY A 160 -1.04 -10.92 -2.98
CA GLY A 160 -1.80 -11.01 -1.74
C GLY A 160 -2.54 -9.74 -1.35
N THR A 161 -2.62 -8.75 -2.25
CA THR A 161 -3.27 -7.47 -1.97
C THR A 161 -4.69 -7.43 -2.53
N THR A 162 -5.67 -7.24 -1.64
CA THR A 162 -6.99 -6.72 -2.03
C THR A 162 -6.93 -5.19 -2.04
N PHE A 163 -7.33 -4.57 -3.15
CA PHE A 163 -7.33 -3.12 -3.32
C PHE A 163 -8.52 -2.64 -4.13
N THR A 164 -8.79 -1.35 -4.05
CA THR A 164 -9.90 -0.72 -4.76
C THR A 164 -9.42 0.49 -5.53
N ILE A 165 -9.84 0.60 -6.79
CA ILE A 165 -9.69 1.79 -7.64
C ILE A 165 -11.01 2.58 -7.60
N GLY A 166 -10.93 3.86 -7.30
CA GLY A 166 -12.05 4.81 -7.36
C GLY A 166 -11.95 5.69 -8.60
N LEU A 167 -12.87 5.52 -9.54
CA LEU A 167 -13.03 6.40 -10.70
C LEU A 167 -14.04 7.49 -10.38
N ARG A 168 -13.66 8.76 -10.56
CA ARG A 168 -14.57 9.89 -10.32
C ARG A 168 -15.06 10.45 -11.64
N PRO A 169 -16.29 10.11 -12.06
CA PRO A 169 -16.90 10.78 -13.19
C PRO A 169 -17.18 12.26 -12.85
N VAL A 170 -17.31 13.10 -13.87
CA VAL A 170 -17.77 14.48 -13.71
C VAL A 170 -19.20 14.49 -13.15
N ARG A 171 -20.05 13.64 -13.74
CA ARG A 171 -21.42 13.33 -13.33
C ARG A 171 -21.75 11.88 -13.72
N THR A 172 -22.76 11.27 -13.10
CA THR A 172 -23.30 9.99 -13.55
C THR A 172 -23.86 10.08 -14.97
N PRO A 173 -24.11 8.95 -15.65
CA PRO A 173 -24.60 8.95 -17.01
C PRO A 173 -25.93 9.68 -17.15
N ARG A 174 -26.20 10.19 -18.35
CA ARG A 174 -27.44 10.91 -18.66
C ARG A 174 -28.65 9.99 -18.73
N TYR A 175 -28.46 8.73 -19.11
CA TYR A 175 -29.54 7.77 -19.33
C TYR A 175 -29.41 6.62 -18.33
N GLY A 176 -30.56 6.11 -17.88
CA GLY A 176 -30.61 4.96 -17.00
C GLY A 176 -30.17 3.67 -17.70
N GLY A 177 -30.17 2.60 -16.93
CA GLY A 177 -29.85 1.26 -17.39
C GLY A 177 -28.45 0.79 -17.02
N VAL A 178 -28.07 -0.33 -17.61
CA VAL A 178 -26.90 -1.11 -17.22
C VAL A 178 -25.66 -0.65 -17.98
N TYR A 179 -24.60 -0.39 -17.23
CA TYR A 179 -23.29 -0.04 -17.75
C TYR A 179 -22.30 -1.13 -17.37
N LEU A 180 -21.70 -1.76 -18.37
CA LEU A 180 -20.66 -2.77 -18.18
C LEU A 180 -19.27 -2.15 -18.38
N PHE A 181 -18.38 -2.46 -17.45
CA PHE A 181 -17.01 -2.01 -17.45
C PHE A 181 -16.09 -3.23 -17.50
N GLY A 182 -15.45 -3.46 -18.65
CA GLY A 182 -14.43 -4.48 -18.78
C GLY A 182 -13.19 -4.08 -17.98
N VAL A 183 -12.69 -4.98 -17.13
CA VAL A 183 -11.51 -4.74 -16.30
C VAL A 183 -10.38 -5.67 -16.74
N THR A 184 -9.22 -5.12 -17.05
CA THR A 184 -8.02 -5.90 -17.43
C THR A 184 -6.86 -5.52 -16.54
N ALA A 185 -6.11 -6.51 -16.05
CA ALA A 185 -4.92 -6.30 -15.22
C ALA A 185 -3.64 -6.76 -15.93
N PHE A 186 -2.55 -6.03 -15.69
CA PHE A 186 -1.26 -6.24 -16.33
C PHE A 186 -0.16 -6.38 -15.27
N PRO A 187 0.69 -7.41 -15.35
CA PRO A 187 1.82 -7.58 -14.45
C PRO A 187 2.93 -6.55 -14.73
N VAL A 188 3.91 -6.47 -13.85
CA VAL A 188 5.20 -5.82 -14.17
C VAL A 188 5.93 -6.62 -15.25
N GLY A 189 6.49 -5.94 -16.25
CA GLY A 189 7.33 -6.55 -17.30
C GLY A 189 7.44 -5.67 -18.54
N GLU A 190 8.39 -5.97 -19.42
CA GLU A 190 8.53 -5.26 -20.71
C GLU A 190 7.41 -5.61 -21.69
N LYS A 191 6.95 -6.88 -21.66
CA LYS A 191 5.84 -7.39 -22.47
C LYS A 191 4.77 -8.00 -21.56
N PRO A 192 3.99 -7.18 -20.83
CA PRO A 192 3.01 -7.70 -19.88
C PRO A 192 1.78 -8.24 -20.63
N TYR A 193 1.36 -9.46 -20.31
CA TYR A 193 0.10 -10.01 -20.82
C TYR A 193 -1.09 -9.43 -20.05
N GLY A 194 -2.08 -8.91 -20.77
CA GLY A 194 -3.31 -8.37 -20.19
C GLY A 194 -4.34 -9.44 -19.87
N TYR A 195 -4.71 -9.57 -18.61
CA TYR A 195 -5.73 -10.53 -18.16
C TYR A 195 -7.07 -9.84 -17.99
N PHE A 196 -8.05 -10.23 -18.81
CA PHE A 196 -9.43 -9.78 -18.66
C PHE A 196 -10.07 -10.45 -17.44
N LEU A 197 -10.51 -9.64 -16.48
CA LEU A 197 -11.02 -10.08 -15.18
C LEU A 197 -12.55 -10.18 -15.15
N GLY A 198 -13.21 -9.83 -16.26
CA GLY A 198 -14.67 -9.77 -16.38
C GLY A 198 -15.22 -8.35 -16.34
N TYR A 199 -16.54 -8.28 -16.26
CA TYR A 199 -17.30 -7.02 -16.28
C TYR A 199 -17.72 -6.58 -14.89
N GLY A 200 -17.37 -5.34 -14.54
CA GLY A 200 -18.04 -4.62 -13.47
C GLY A 200 -19.37 -4.07 -13.97
N ARG A 201 -20.47 -4.45 -13.33
CA ARG A 201 -21.82 -3.98 -13.68
C ARG A 201 -22.24 -2.85 -12.74
N LEU A 202 -22.57 -1.69 -13.31
CA LEU A 202 -23.22 -0.59 -12.59
C LEU A 202 -24.61 -0.36 -13.19
N HIS A 203 -25.60 -0.14 -12.33
CA HIS A 203 -26.96 0.19 -12.75
C HIS A 203 -27.27 1.64 -12.35
N PHE A 204 -27.79 2.41 -13.30
CA PHE A 204 -28.27 3.77 -13.05
C PHE A 204 -29.78 3.84 -13.28
N TYR A 205 -30.47 4.59 -12.43
CA TYR A 205 -31.92 4.72 -12.40
C TYR A 205 -32.31 6.13 -12.82
N ASP A 206 -33.31 6.21 -13.68
CA ASP A 206 -33.87 7.49 -14.08
C ASP A 206 -34.77 8.05 -12.97
N GLY A 207 -35.02 9.36 -13.02
CA GLY A 207 -35.81 10.05 -11.99
C GLY A 207 -37.24 9.49 -11.83
N SER A 208 -37.79 8.87 -12.88
CA SER A 208 -39.09 8.19 -12.88
C SER A 208 -39.12 6.90 -12.07
N ASP A 209 -37.98 6.25 -11.87
CA ASP A 209 -37.89 4.90 -11.31
C ASP A 209 -37.85 4.91 -9.77
N ASN A 210 -37.92 6.09 -9.15
CA ASN A 210 -37.87 6.27 -7.68
C ASN A 210 -39.28 6.37 -7.04
N TYR A 211 -40.35 6.09 -7.80
CA TYR A 211 -41.74 6.21 -7.34
C TYR A 211 -42.48 4.87 -7.15
N ASP A 212 -41.79 3.74 -7.26
CA ASP A 212 -42.30 2.39 -6.95
C ASP A 212 -41.62 1.81 -5.70
#